data_AF-A0A8C9FZQ9-F1
#
_entry.id   AF-A0A8C9FZQ9-F1
#
_cell.length_a   1.000
_cell.length_b   1.000
_cell.length_c   1.000
_cell.angle_alpha   90.00
_cell.angle_beta   90.00
_cell.angle_gamma   90.00
#
_symmetry.space_group_name_H-M   'P 1'
#
loop_
_entity.id
_entity.type
_entity.pdbx_description
1 polymer ?
#
loop_
_entity_poly.entity_id
_entity_poly.type
_entity_poly.pdbx_seq_one_letter_code
_entity_poly.pdbx_strand_id
1 'polypeptide(L)'
;NAPNAEMIWTCLVKALIFGLLLQPLMTQPSIITQPNFVLLMADDLGIGDVGCYGNDTIRTPNIDRLAREGVKLTQHITAAPLCTPSRAAFLTGRYPIRSGMASSNRYRALQWNAGSGGLPANETTFARLLQQQGYTTGLIGKWHQGVNCESFNDHCHHPLNHGFDYFYGMPFTLINNCQENKPPELDVALQDKLWLYSQIIALAVLTLAAGRLTGLVSIRWKIIACFTLAGCLFFISWYSSYGFVQRWNCILMRNHDITEQPMRLERTASLMLKEAVSFIKR
;
A
#
# COMPACT_ATOMS: atom_id res chain seq x y z
N ASN A 1 10.26 54.43 72.69
CA ASN A 1 10.19 53.03 72.21
C ASN A 1 10.51 52.99 70.72
N ALA A 2 11.79 53.06 70.37
CA ALA A 2 12.24 52.81 69.01
C ALA A 2 12.24 51.29 68.78
N PRO A 3 11.73 50.79 67.64
CA PRO A 3 11.82 49.37 67.33
C PRO A 3 13.29 48.94 67.22
N ASN A 4 13.65 47.85 67.90
CA ASN A 4 15.00 47.29 67.94
C ASN A 4 15.51 47.04 66.51
N ALA A 5 16.62 47.69 66.15
CA ALA A 5 17.24 47.56 64.82
C ALA A 5 17.57 46.11 64.45
N GLU A 6 17.84 45.25 65.43
CA GLU A 6 18.08 43.82 65.22
C GLU A 6 16.85 43.05 64.71
N MET A 7 15.64 43.46 65.12
CA MET A 7 14.40 42.82 64.68
C MET A 7 14.12 43.13 63.20
N ILE A 8 14.46 44.34 62.77
CA ILE A 8 14.31 44.76 61.37
C ILE A 8 15.32 44.01 60.49
N TRP A 9 16.57 43.86 60.96
CA TRP A 9 17.60 43.13 60.24
C TRP A 9 17.28 41.65 60.07
N THR A 10 16.79 41.00 61.14
CA THR A 10 16.41 39.58 61.09
C THR A 10 15.19 39.32 60.21
N CYS A 11 14.21 40.24 60.17
CA CYS A 11 13.09 40.15 59.23
C CYS A 11 13.53 40.32 57.77
N LEU A 12 14.43 41.27 57.49
CA LEU A 12 14.95 41.50 56.14
C LEU A 12 15.77 40.30 55.63
N VAL A 13 16.63 39.73 56.47
CA VAL A 13 17.42 38.54 56.11
C VAL A 13 16.51 37.32 55.88
N LYS A 14 15.50 37.11 56.72
CA LYS A 14 14.53 36.02 56.52
C LYS A 14 13.69 36.21 55.26
N ALA A 15 13.28 37.44 54.94
CA ALA A 15 12.57 37.75 53.70
C ALA A 15 13.44 37.53 52.46
N LEU A 16 14.73 37.86 52.53
CA LEU A 16 15.71 37.59 51.46
C LEU A 16 15.94 36.10 51.25
N ILE A 17 16.11 35.32 52.33
CA ILE A 17 16.28 33.87 52.27
C ILE A 17 15.01 33.19 51.72
N PHE A 18 13.84 33.65 52.15
CA PHE A 18 12.56 33.14 51.65
C PHE A 18 12.33 33.49 50.16
N GLY A 19 12.75 34.68 49.72
CA GLY A 19 12.73 35.08 48.31
C GLY A 19 13.72 34.30 47.43
N LEU A 20 14.87 33.91 47.98
CA LEU A 20 15.86 33.05 47.29
C LEU A 20 15.41 31.58 47.21
N LEU A 21 14.63 31.09 48.17
CA LEU A 21 14.05 29.74 48.16
C LEU A 21 12.78 29.63 47.29
N LEU A 22 12.17 30.75 46.92
CA LEU A 22 11.00 30.85 46.03
C LEU A 22 11.35 31.08 44.56
N GLN A 23 12.58 30.75 44.14
CA GLN A 23 12.87 30.70 42.71
C GLN A 23 12.00 29.61 42.09
N PRO A 24 11.09 29.93 41.15
CA PRO A 24 10.31 28.93 40.46
C PRO A 24 11.31 27.98 39.79
N LEU A 25 11.14 26.68 40.02
CA LEU A 25 11.91 25.65 39.34
C LEU A 25 11.69 25.89 37.84
N MET A 26 12.62 26.57 37.20
CA MET A 26 12.60 26.79 35.76
C MET A 26 12.73 25.40 35.16
N THR A 27 11.58 24.83 34.81
CA THR A 27 11.50 23.63 33.99
C THR A 27 12.20 24.04 32.70
N GLN A 28 13.40 23.51 32.47
CA GLN A 28 14.03 23.72 31.18
C GLN A 28 13.01 23.30 30.13
N PRO A 29 12.70 24.16 29.14
CA PRO A 29 11.86 23.72 28.04
C PRO A 29 12.55 22.47 27.52
N SER A 30 11.86 21.33 27.60
CA SER A 30 12.31 20.17 26.85
C SER A 30 12.40 20.68 25.43
N ILE A 31 13.62 20.71 24.88
CA ILE A 31 13.77 20.87 23.45
C ILE A 31 12.98 19.70 22.90
N ILE A 32 11.76 19.96 22.40
CA ILE A 32 11.00 18.99 21.64
C ILE A 32 11.82 18.81 20.38
N THR A 33 12.80 17.91 20.46
CA THR A 33 13.51 17.45 19.29
C THR A 33 12.47 16.74 18.46
N GLN A 34 12.04 17.34 17.36
CA GLN A 34 11.18 16.69 16.39
C GLN A 34 11.99 15.52 15.80
N PRO A 35 11.72 14.26 16.16
CA PRO A 35 12.53 13.15 15.67
C PRO A 35 12.13 12.82 14.24
N ASN A 36 13.05 12.22 13.48
CA ASN A 36 12.72 11.65 12.17
C ASN A 36 12.05 10.29 12.35
N PHE A 37 10.92 10.08 11.66
CA PHE A 37 10.22 8.81 11.63
C PHE A 37 10.58 8.03 10.36
N VAL A 38 11.17 6.85 10.51
CA VAL A 38 11.41 5.92 9.41
C VAL A 38 10.64 4.63 9.69
N LEU A 39 9.57 4.40 8.92
CA LEU A 39 8.70 3.25 9.07
C LEU A 39 9.02 2.23 7.97
N LEU A 40 9.51 1.05 8.36
CA LEU A 40 9.83 -0.05 7.46
C LEU A 40 8.76 -1.13 7.57
N MET A 41 8.08 -1.42 6.46
CA MET A 41 7.06 -2.47 6.38
C MET A 41 7.43 -3.48 5.31
N ALA A 42 7.79 -4.69 5.74
CA ALA A 42 7.94 -5.83 4.83
C ALA A 42 6.56 -6.37 4.43
N ASP A 43 6.47 -6.92 3.23
CA ASP A 43 5.25 -7.51 2.67
C ASP A 43 5.34 -9.04 2.81
N ASP A 44 4.37 -9.65 3.48
CA ASP A 44 4.26 -11.10 3.73
C ASP A 44 5.51 -11.77 4.36
N LEU A 45 6.28 -11.03 5.17
CA LEU A 45 7.37 -11.58 5.96
C LEU A 45 6.82 -12.31 7.20
N GLY A 46 7.11 -13.60 7.32
CA GLY A 46 6.73 -14.40 8.47
C GLY A 46 7.55 -14.04 9.72
N ILE A 47 6.90 -14.12 10.89
CA ILE A 47 7.58 -13.88 12.18
C ILE A 47 8.77 -14.82 12.41
N GLY A 48 8.72 -16.04 11.86
CA GLY A 48 9.79 -17.03 11.94
C GLY A 48 10.87 -16.92 10.85
N ASP A 49 10.82 -15.93 9.95
CA ASP A 49 11.80 -15.78 8.87
C ASP A 49 13.06 -15.01 9.30
N VAL A 50 12.94 -14.18 10.34
CA VAL A 50 14.01 -13.27 10.80
C VAL A 50 14.81 -13.89 11.94
N GLY A 51 16.13 -13.71 11.90
CA GLY A 51 17.04 -14.37 12.82
C GLY A 51 16.82 -14.02 14.29
N CYS A 52 16.51 -12.76 14.58
CA CYS A 52 16.18 -12.32 15.94
C CYS A 52 14.90 -12.93 16.54
N TYR A 53 14.11 -13.68 15.76
CA TYR A 53 12.96 -14.47 16.21
C TYR A 53 13.17 -15.99 16.11
N GLY A 54 14.40 -16.44 15.80
CA GLY A 54 14.80 -17.85 15.89
C GLY A 54 15.20 -18.50 14.55
N ASN A 55 15.15 -17.79 13.43
CA ASN A 55 15.63 -18.33 12.16
C ASN A 55 17.15 -18.41 12.10
N ASP A 56 17.72 -19.56 11.79
CA ASP A 56 19.18 -19.76 11.68
C ASP A 56 19.66 -19.94 10.23
N THR A 57 18.74 -19.94 9.27
CA THR A 57 19.01 -20.23 7.86
C THR A 57 19.03 -18.97 6.99
N ILE A 58 18.13 -18.02 7.24
CA ILE A 58 18.00 -16.77 6.48
C ILE A 58 18.92 -15.70 7.07
N ARG A 59 19.67 -15.01 6.21
CA ARG A 59 20.61 -13.96 6.63
C ARG A 59 19.92 -12.61 6.77
N THR A 60 19.60 -12.22 8.01
CA THR A 60 18.96 -10.92 8.32
C THR A 60 19.80 -9.99 9.22
N PRO A 61 21.12 -9.86 9.02
CA PRO A 61 22.02 -9.25 10.01
C PRO A 61 21.69 -7.79 10.36
N ASN A 62 21.14 -7.02 9.41
CA ASN A 62 20.74 -5.63 9.65
C ASN A 62 19.49 -5.53 10.53
N ILE A 63 18.49 -6.42 10.32
CA ILE A 63 17.27 -6.47 11.13
C ILE A 63 17.61 -6.98 12.53
N ASP A 64 18.49 -7.99 12.61
CA ASP A 64 18.93 -8.55 13.89
C ASP A 64 19.72 -7.52 14.71
N ARG A 65 20.49 -6.66 14.05
CA ARG A 65 21.15 -5.51 14.68
C ARG A 65 20.14 -4.50 15.22
N LEU A 66 19.13 -4.11 14.43
CA LEU A 66 18.07 -3.20 14.89
C LEU A 66 17.33 -3.75 16.13
N ALA A 67 17.05 -5.05 16.16
CA ALA A 67 16.41 -5.69 17.31
C ALA A 67 17.31 -5.73 18.56
N ARG A 68 18.64 -5.77 18.40
CA ARG A 68 19.61 -5.76 19.50
C ARG A 68 19.85 -4.36 20.06
N GLU A 69 19.81 -3.36 19.19
CA GLU A 69 20.04 -1.94 19.54
C GLU A 69 18.75 -1.21 19.96
N GLY A 70 17.60 -1.87 19.85
CA GLY A 70 16.29 -1.30 20.15
C GLY A 70 15.35 -2.25 20.87
N VAL A 71 14.04 -2.07 20.62
CA VAL A 71 12.98 -2.89 21.21
C VAL A 71 12.53 -3.96 20.22
N LYS A 72 12.44 -5.20 20.70
CA LYS A 72 11.87 -6.34 19.95
C LYS A 72 10.50 -6.70 20.51
N LEU A 73 9.46 -6.55 19.70
CA LEU A 73 8.10 -6.90 20.10
C LEU A 73 7.86 -8.39 19.92
N THR A 74 7.50 -9.11 20.98
CA THR A 74 7.15 -10.53 20.91
C THR A 74 5.69 -10.78 20.55
N GLN A 75 4.86 -9.73 20.59
CA GLN A 75 3.44 -9.78 20.26
C GLN A 75 3.00 -8.51 19.51
N HIS A 76 3.43 -8.39 18.25
CA HIS A 76 2.98 -7.34 17.34
C HIS A 76 1.88 -7.89 16.42
N ILE A 77 0.63 -7.46 16.62
CA ILE A 77 -0.55 -8.03 15.96
C ILE A 77 -1.04 -7.06 14.89
N THR A 78 -1.13 -7.53 13.64
CA THR A 78 -1.74 -6.78 12.55
C THR A 78 -3.26 -6.75 12.71
N ALA A 79 -3.90 -5.64 12.34
CA ALA A 79 -5.36 -5.51 12.48
C ALA A 79 -6.16 -6.39 11.51
N ALA A 80 -5.49 -6.95 10.49
CA ALA A 80 -6.09 -7.87 9.53
C ALA A 80 -5.04 -8.78 8.89
N PRO A 81 -5.44 -9.98 8.42
CA PRO A 81 -4.54 -10.96 7.82
C PRO A 81 -4.30 -10.74 6.30
N LEU A 82 -4.62 -9.55 5.77
CA LEU A 82 -4.51 -9.24 4.35
C LEU A 82 -3.93 -7.83 4.13
N CYS A 83 -3.28 -7.64 2.99
CA CYS A 83 -2.53 -6.44 2.65
C CYS A 83 -3.34 -5.14 2.78
N THR A 84 -4.39 -4.94 1.96
CA THR A 84 -5.23 -3.74 1.95
C THR A 84 -5.79 -3.38 3.35
N PRO A 85 -6.51 -4.28 4.05
CA PRO A 85 -7.04 -3.93 5.37
C PRO A 85 -5.93 -3.69 6.41
N SER A 86 -4.85 -4.47 6.41
CA SER A 86 -3.73 -4.27 7.36
C SER A 86 -3.08 -2.90 7.17
N ARG A 87 -2.81 -2.51 5.92
CA ARG A 87 -2.24 -1.20 5.57
C ARG A 87 -3.22 -0.06 5.89
N ALA A 88 -4.53 -0.27 5.73
CA ALA A 88 -5.54 0.73 6.08
C ALA A 88 -5.51 1.03 7.58
N ALA A 89 -5.47 -0.01 8.40
CA ALA A 89 -5.37 0.15 9.84
C ALA A 89 -4.04 0.77 10.27
N PHE A 90 -2.93 0.39 9.63
CA PHE A 90 -1.62 0.99 9.90
C PHE A 90 -1.62 2.50 9.64
N LEU A 91 -2.19 2.94 8.51
CA LEU A 91 -2.23 4.35 8.15
C LEU A 91 -3.13 5.18 9.06
N THR A 92 -4.27 4.63 9.48
CA THR A 92 -5.34 5.37 10.17
C THR A 92 -5.40 5.14 11.68
N GLY A 93 -4.73 4.11 12.20
CA GLY A 93 -4.89 3.65 13.58
C GLY A 93 -6.28 3.08 13.90
N ARG A 94 -7.11 2.80 12.88
CA ARG A 94 -8.50 2.37 13.03
C ARG A 94 -8.70 0.96 12.47
N TYR A 95 -9.62 0.20 13.08
CA TYR A 95 -9.99 -1.10 12.51
C TYR A 95 -10.51 -0.93 11.06
N PRO A 96 -10.12 -1.81 10.12
CA PRO A 96 -10.43 -1.63 8.69
C PRO A 96 -11.92 -1.54 8.37
N ILE A 97 -12.77 -2.18 9.19
CA ILE A 97 -14.23 -2.11 9.05
C ILE A 97 -14.77 -0.68 9.23
N ARG A 98 -14.07 0.18 9.96
CA ARG A 98 -14.51 1.57 10.22
C ARG A 98 -14.38 2.47 9.00
N SER A 99 -13.43 2.17 8.12
CA SER A 99 -13.19 2.88 6.86
C SER A 99 -13.76 2.14 5.65
N GLY A 100 -14.49 1.03 5.86
CA GLY A 100 -14.98 0.20 4.75
C GLY A 100 -13.87 -0.51 3.97
N MET A 101 -12.61 -0.48 4.45
CA MET A 101 -11.47 -1.19 3.85
C MET A 101 -11.44 -2.67 4.25
N ALA A 102 -12.62 -3.31 4.25
CA ALA A 102 -12.82 -4.71 4.58
C ALA A 102 -13.97 -5.26 3.72
N SER A 103 -13.87 -6.53 3.34
CA SER A 103 -14.92 -7.21 2.58
C SER A 103 -15.22 -8.58 3.17
N SER A 104 -16.50 -8.97 3.10
CA SER A 104 -17.00 -10.31 3.43
C SER A 104 -17.11 -11.23 2.20
N ASN A 105 -16.93 -10.69 0.99
CA ASN A 105 -16.93 -11.48 -0.23
C ASN A 105 -15.53 -12.09 -0.51
N ARG A 106 -15.38 -12.75 -1.67
CA ARG A 106 -14.10 -13.36 -2.09
C ARG A 106 -12.97 -12.33 -2.24
N TYR A 107 -13.28 -11.10 -2.62
CA TYR A 107 -12.32 -10.03 -2.92
C TYR A 107 -12.08 -9.19 -1.67
N ARG A 108 -11.15 -9.66 -0.84
CA ARG A 108 -10.86 -9.08 0.49
C ARG A 108 -9.68 -8.10 0.52
N ALA A 109 -9.01 -7.95 -0.60
CA ALA A 109 -8.02 -6.91 -0.89
C ALA A 109 -8.34 -6.34 -2.28
N LEU A 110 -7.85 -5.14 -2.57
CA LEU A 110 -7.95 -4.60 -3.94
C LEU A 110 -7.26 -5.56 -4.91
N GLN A 111 -7.71 -5.59 -6.16
CA GLN A 111 -7.21 -6.54 -7.18
C GLN A 111 -6.77 -5.84 -8.47
N TRP A 112 -7.09 -4.54 -8.62
CA TRP A 112 -6.92 -3.79 -9.86
C TRP A 112 -6.51 -2.36 -9.57
N ASN A 113 -5.56 -1.82 -10.33
CA ASN A 113 -5.23 -0.39 -10.30
C ASN A 113 -6.40 0.49 -10.73
N ALA A 114 -7.18 0.02 -11.72
CA ALA A 114 -8.33 0.73 -12.26
C ALA A 114 -9.64 0.48 -11.48
N GLY A 115 -9.55 -0.15 -10.30
CA GLY A 115 -10.69 -0.26 -9.39
C GLY A 115 -10.95 1.08 -8.70
N SER A 116 -12.22 1.43 -8.52
CA SER A 116 -12.65 2.66 -7.83
C SER A 116 -12.60 2.56 -6.30
N GLY A 117 -12.26 1.40 -5.76
CA GLY A 117 -12.17 1.18 -4.32
C GLY A 117 -10.81 1.59 -3.77
N GLY A 118 -10.80 2.27 -2.63
CA GLY A 118 -9.58 2.68 -1.95
C GLY A 118 -9.83 3.32 -0.59
N LEU A 119 -8.76 3.77 0.05
CA LEU A 119 -8.84 4.42 1.37
C LEU A 119 -9.70 5.69 1.25
N PRO A 120 -10.83 5.80 1.98
CA PRO A 120 -11.72 6.94 1.82
C PRO A 120 -11.03 8.28 2.09
N ALA A 121 -11.37 9.31 1.29
CA ALA A 121 -10.76 10.64 1.41
C ALA A 121 -11.00 11.33 2.77
N ASN A 122 -12.04 10.90 3.50
CA ASN A 122 -12.34 11.40 4.85
C ASN A 122 -11.56 10.71 5.98
N GLU A 123 -10.80 9.65 5.69
CA GLU A 123 -9.92 9.02 6.67
C GLU A 123 -8.61 9.82 6.80
N THR A 124 -8.19 10.05 8.04
CA THR A 124 -6.96 10.79 8.34
C THR A 124 -5.84 9.81 8.62
N THR A 125 -4.74 9.93 7.86
CA THR A 125 -3.55 9.09 8.06
C THR A 125 -2.57 9.74 9.04
N PHE A 126 -1.69 8.94 9.64
CA PHE A 126 -0.56 9.49 10.40
C PHE A 126 0.32 10.40 9.54
N ALA A 127 0.41 10.16 8.22
CA ALA A 127 1.19 10.97 7.30
C ALA A 127 0.60 12.38 7.18
N ARG A 128 -0.73 12.51 7.04
CA ARG A 128 -1.41 13.81 7.04
C ARG A 128 -1.22 14.55 8.36
N LEU A 129 -1.27 13.85 9.49
CA LEU A 129 -1.02 14.45 10.80
C LEU A 129 0.43 14.98 10.90
N LEU A 130 1.42 14.19 10.48
CA LEU A 130 2.83 14.62 10.48
C LEU A 130 3.07 15.78 9.50
N GLN A 131 2.49 15.73 8.30
CA GLN A 131 2.54 16.80 7.30
C GLN A 131 2.03 18.12 7.89
N GLN A 132 0.90 18.09 8.62
CA GLN A 132 0.36 19.28 9.32
C GLN A 132 1.27 19.81 10.44
N GLN A 133 2.13 18.96 11.00
CA GLN A 133 3.14 19.35 12.00
C GLN A 133 4.46 19.83 11.36
N GLY A 134 4.52 19.96 10.03
CA GLY A 134 5.68 20.47 9.30
C GLY A 134 6.70 19.40 8.89
N TYR A 135 6.36 18.11 9.00
CA TYR A 135 7.22 17.04 8.49
C TYR A 135 7.14 16.95 6.96
N THR A 136 8.29 16.73 6.32
CA THR A 136 8.33 16.23 4.95
C THR A 136 8.00 14.74 4.94
N THR A 137 6.99 14.34 4.18
CA THR A 137 6.44 12.99 4.19
C THR A 137 6.65 12.27 2.86
N GLY A 138 7.10 11.02 2.91
CA GLY A 138 7.40 10.23 1.71
C GLY A 138 6.95 8.78 1.84
N LEU A 139 6.32 8.26 0.79
CA LEU A 139 6.01 6.83 0.64
C LEU A 139 6.91 6.25 -0.45
N ILE A 140 7.76 5.28 -0.10
CA ILE A 140 8.55 4.53 -1.07
C ILE A 140 8.16 3.05 -0.98
N GLY A 141 7.72 2.47 -2.09
CA GLY A 141 7.31 1.08 -2.16
C GLY A 141 5.82 0.87 -2.44
N LYS A 142 5.17 0.02 -1.65
CA LYS A 142 3.81 -0.46 -1.91
C LYS A 142 2.76 0.38 -1.20
N TRP A 143 1.76 0.84 -1.97
CA TRP A 143 0.58 1.51 -1.43
C TRP A 143 -0.57 0.54 -1.12
N HIS A 144 -1.18 -0.03 -2.15
CA HIS A 144 -2.28 -1.01 -2.10
C HIS A 144 -3.61 -0.50 -1.51
N GLN A 145 -3.87 0.81 -1.60
CA GLN A 145 -5.07 1.46 -1.06
C GLN A 145 -5.91 2.22 -2.10
N GLY A 146 -5.80 1.82 -3.37
CA GLY A 146 -6.52 2.46 -4.48
C GLY A 146 -5.74 3.61 -5.09
N VAL A 147 -6.23 4.10 -6.23
CA VAL A 147 -5.61 5.21 -6.97
C VAL A 147 -6.66 6.28 -7.24
N ASN A 148 -7.70 5.92 -8.00
CA ASN A 148 -8.73 6.83 -8.50
C ASN A 148 -10.12 6.43 -8.01
N CYS A 149 -11.10 7.34 -8.11
CA CYS A 149 -12.50 7.11 -7.73
C CYS A 149 -13.41 7.07 -8.96
N GLU A 150 -13.70 8.24 -9.53
CA GLU A 150 -14.71 8.46 -10.57
C GLU A 150 -14.08 8.59 -11.96
N SER A 151 -12.88 9.15 -12.02
CA SER A 151 -12.16 9.44 -13.27
C SER A 151 -10.72 8.98 -13.21
N PHE A 152 -10.11 8.69 -14.36
CA PHE A 152 -8.77 8.13 -14.43
C PHE A 152 -7.65 9.04 -13.89
N ASN A 153 -7.95 10.30 -13.59
CA ASN A 153 -7.00 11.32 -13.18
C ASN A 153 -7.38 12.08 -11.90
N ASP A 154 -8.42 11.68 -11.16
CA ASP A 154 -8.79 12.35 -9.90
C ASP A 154 -7.85 12.02 -8.74
N HIS A 155 -7.16 10.87 -8.81
CA HIS A 155 -6.20 10.39 -7.82
C HIS A 155 -6.75 10.37 -6.39
N CYS A 156 -8.06 10.27 -6.18
CA CYS A 156 -8.70 10.49 -4.87
C CYS A 156 -8.12 9.61 -3.73
N HIS A 157 -7.60 8.42 -4.07
CA HIS A 157 -7.05 7.43 -3.15
C HIS A 157 -5.51 7.36 -3.18
N HIS A 158 -4.89 8.18 -4.02
CA HIS A 158 -3.45 8.22 -4.22
C HIS A 158 -2.71 8.70 -2.95
N PRO A 159 -1.48 8.22 -2.65
CA PRO A 159 -0.75 8.61 -1.44
C PRO A 159 -0.65 10.12 -1.22
N LEU A 160 -0.50 10.91 -2.29
CA LEU A 160 -0.40 12.37 -2.22
C LEU A 160 -1.69 13.03 -1.67
N ASN A 161 -2.84 12.42 -1.91
CA ASN A 161 -4.11 12.86 -1.35
C ASN A 161 -4.34 12.36 0.09
N HIS A 162 -3.44 11.54 0.62
CA HIS A 162 -3.44 11.01 1.98
C HIS A 162 -2.23 11.44 2.82
N GLY A 163 -1.66 12.61 2.50
CA GLY A 163 -0.69 13.29 3.36
C GLY A 163 0.77 12.86 3.17
N PHE A 164 1.10 12.29 2.01
CA PHE A 164 2.49 12.10 1.58
C PHE A 164 2.88 13.17 0.55
N ASP A 165 3.97 13.91 0.78
CA ASP A 165 4.48 14.91 -0.18
C ASP A 165 5.15 14.25 -1.39
N TYR A 166 5.67 13.03 -1.22
CA TYR A 166 6.37 12.29 -2.25
C TYR A 166 5.91 10.83 -2.30
N PHE A 167 5.75 10.30 -3.52
CA PHE A 167 5.53 8.88 -3.75
C PHE A 167 6.47 8.34 -4.82
N TYR A 168 7.12 7.21 -4.53
CA TYR A 168 7.76 6.37 -5.54
C TYR A 168 7.48 4.90 -5.27
N GLY A 169 6.81 4.22 -6.20
CA GLY A 169 6.63 2.77 -6.08
C GLY A 169 5.38 2.25 -6.76
N MET A 170 4.82 1.17 -6.22
CA MET A 170 3.68 0.48 -6.80
C MET A 170 2.37 0.94 -6.12
N PRO A 171 1.40 1.48 -6.87
CA PRO A 171 0.08 1.85 -6.31
C PRO A 171 -0.71 0.62 -5.83
N PHE A 172 -0.47 -0.54 -6.43
CA PHE A 172 -1.15 -1.81 -6.14
C PHE A 172 -0.27 -2.73 -5.27
N THR A 173 -0.06 -3.97 -5.69
CA THR A 173 0.75 -5.00 -5.02
C THR A 173 1.54 -5.76 -6.07
N LEU A 174 2.61 -6.42 -5.63
CA LEU A 174 3.27 -7.44 -6.42
C LEU A 174 2.38 -8.69 -6.41
N ILE A 175 1.98 -9.14 -7.59
CA ILE A 175 1.26 -10.41 -7.82
C ILE A 175 2.08 -11.28 -8.76
N ASN A 176 1.76 -12.57 -8.81
CA ASN A 176 2.45 -13.50 -9.71
C ASN A 176 2.41 -13.07 -11.18
N ASN A 177 1.31 -12.43 -11.64
CA ASN A 177 1.20 -11.91 -13.01
C ASN A 177 2.27 -10.87 -13.37
N CYS A 178 2.99 -10.30 -12.40
CA CYS A 178 4.09 -9.38 -12.65
C CYS A 178 5.42 -10.08 -12.97
N GLN A 179 5.48 -11.42 -12.90
CA GLN A 179 6.69 -12.22 -13.10
C GLN A 179 6.53 -13.13 -14.31
N GLU A 180 7.54 -13.18 -15.18
CA GLU A 180 7.45 -13.85 -16.50
C GLU A 180 7.29 -15.38 -16.45
N ASN A 181 7.38 -16.03 -15.29
CA ASN A 181 7.33 -17.49 -15.16
C ASN A 181 6.49 -17.97 -13.96
N LYS A 182 5.54 -17.16 -13.50
CA LYS A 182 4.65 -17.54 -12.41
C LYS A 182 3.21 -17.75 -12.92
N PRO A 183 2.47 -18.71 -12.35
CA PRO A 183 1.07 -18.88 -12.70
C PRO A 183 0.27 -17.62 -12.33
N PRO A 184 -0.76 -17.24 -13.12
CA PRO A 184 -1.60 -16.11 -12.79
C PRO A 184 -2.28 -16.30 -11.43
N GLU A 185 -2.54 -15.20 -10.73
CA GLU A 185 -3.17 -15.22 -9.40
C GLU A 185 -4.57 -14.60 -9.43
N LEU A 186 -4.76 -13.57 -10.25
CA LEU A 186 -6.03 -12.86 -10.36
C LEU A 186 -7.07 -13.68 -11.14
N ASP A 187 -8.22 -13.92 -10.54
CA ASP A 187 -9.42 -14.47 -11.20
C ASP A 187 -9.17 -15.77 -12.01
N VAL A 188 -8.20 -16.60 -11.62
CA VAL A 188 -7.77 -17.80 -12.38
C VAL A 188 -8.95 -18.69 -12.77
N ALA A 189 -9.81 -19.02 -11.81
CA ALA A 189 -10.98 -19.88 -12.07
C ALA A 189 -12.00 -19.25 -13.04
N LEU A 190 -12.06 -17.93 -13.13
CA LEU A 190 -12.90 -17.23 -14.12
C LEU A 190 -12.22 -17.24 -15.49
N GLN A 191 -10.92 -16.96 -15.55
CA GLN A 191 -10.13 -17.01 -16.78
C GLN A 191 -10.18 -18.40 -17.43
N ASP A 192 -10.04 -19.47 -16.64
CA ASP A 192 -10.12 -20.86 -17.13
C ASP A 192 -11.48 -21.17 -17.75
N LYS A 193 -12.57 -20.71 -17.13
CA LYS A 193 -13.94 -20.86 -17.66
C LYS A 193 -14.13 -20.08 -18.96
N LEU A 194 -13.67 -18.83 -19.01
CA LEU A 194 -13.79 -17.99 -20.20
C LEU A 194 -12.97 -18.54 -21.37
N TRP A 195 -11.79 -19.08 -21.08
CA TRP A 195 -10.97 -19.79 -22.06
C TRP A 195 -11.68 -21.04 -22.60
N LEU A 196 -12.22 -21.89 -21.71
CA LEU A 196 -13.00 -23.06 -22.12
C LEU A 196 -14.22 -22.68 -22.97
N TYR A 197 -14.98 -21.65 -22.58
CA TYR A 197 -16.11 -21.17 -23.36
C TYR A 197 -15.68 -20.67 -24.74
N SER A 198 -14.53 -20.00 -24.84
CA SER A 198 -13.97 -19.57 -26.13
C SER A 198 -13.65 -20.76 -27.03
N GLN A 199 -13.07 -21.83 -26.47
CA GLN A 199 -12.79 -23.08 -27.20
C GLN A 199 -14.07 -23.78 -27.66
N ILE A 200 -15.10 -23.87 -26.80
CA ILE A 200 -16.40 -24.46 -27.15
C ILE A 200 -17.07 -23.67 -28.28
N ILE A 201 -17.07 -22.34 -28.21
CA ILE A 201 -17.64 -21.47 -29.26
C ILE A 201 -16.88 -21.67 -30.58
N ALA A 202 -15.54 -21.67 -30.53
CA ALA A 202 -14.72 -21.90 -31.72
C ALA A 202 -14.99 -23.27 -32.35
N LEU A 203 -15.04 -24.33 -31.55
CA LEU A 203 -15.34 -25.68 -32.02
C LEU A 203 -16.75 -25.77 -32.63
N ALA A 204 -17.75 -25.14 -32.00
CA ALA A 204 -19.11 -25.10 -32.53
C ALA A 204 -19.16 -24.40 -33.90
N VAL A 205 -18.49 -23.24 -34.04
CA VAL A 205 -18.41 -22.50 -35.31
C VAL A 205 -17.72 -23.33 -36.39
N LEU A 206 -16.59 -23.96 -36.06
CA LEU A 206 -15.86 -24.84 -36.99
C LEU A 206 -16.70 -26.06 -37.41
N THR A 207 -17.45 -26.65 -36.48
CA THR A 207 -18.33 -27.79 -36.75
C THR A 207 -19.49 -27.40 -37.66
N LEU A 208 -20.11 -26.23 -37.45
CA LEU A 208 -21.16 -25.70 -38.32
C LEU A 208 -20.63 -25.37 -39.71
N ALA A 209 -19.42 -24.79 -39.81
CA ALA A 209 -18.76 -24.51 -41.08
C ALA A 209 -18.45 -25.82 -41.85
N ALA A 210 -17.86 -26.81 -41.18
CA ALA A 210 -17.57 -28.11 -41.76
C ALA A 210 -18.84 -28.84 -42.21
N GLY A 211 -19.86 -28.91 -41.35
CA GLY A 211 -21.15 -29.53 -41.68
C GLY A 211 -21.87 -28.83 -42.85
N ARG A 212 -21.68 -27.52 -43.00
CA ARG A 212 -22.17 -26.79 -44.17
C ARG A 212 -21.37 -27.13 -45.43
N LEU A 213 -20.05 -27.21 -45.34
CA LEU A 213 -19.17 -27.54 -46.48
C LEU A 213 -19.38 -28.98 -46.99
N THR A 214 -19.64 -29.94 -46.09
CA THR A 214 -19.89 -31.34 -46.45
C THR A 214 -21.34 -31.61 -46.88
N GLY A 215 -22.23 -30.61 -46.81
CA GLY A 215 -23.65 -30.77 -47.14
C GLY A 215 -24.48 -31.48 -46.08
N LEU A 216 -23.91 -31.84 -44.92
CA LEU A 216 -24.61 -32.47 -43.81
C LEU A 216 -25.64 -31.55 -43.15
N VAL A 217 -25.43 -30.22 -43.21
CA VAL A 217 -26.26 -29.23 -42.54
C VAL A 217 -26.64 -28.07 -43.47
N SER A 218 -27.93 -27.73 -43.52
CA SER A 218 -28.51 -26.71 -44.41
C SER A 218 -28.55 -25.30 -43.81
N ILE A 219 -27.45 -24.85 -43.19
CA ILE A 219 -27.36 -23.50 -42.58
C ILE A 219 -26.81 -22.45 -43.57
N ARG A 220 -27.34 -21.23 -43.51
CA ARG A 220 -26.83 -20.10 -44.34
C ARG A 220 -25.48 -19.60 -43.83
N TRP A 221 -24.53 -19.32 -44.73
CA TRP A 221 -23.20 -18.76 -44.37
C TRP A 221 -23.26 -17.49 -43.52
N LYS A 222 -24.29 -16.64 -43.72
CA LYS A 222 -24.52 -15.44 -42.91
C LYS A 222 -24.68 -15.74 -41.41
N ILE A 223 -25.33 -16.87 -41.08
CA ILE A 223 -25.55 -17.29 -39.68
C ILE A 223 -24.21 -17.71 -39.07
N ILE A 224 -23.40 -18.48 -39.81
CA ILE A 224 -22.06 -18.90 -39.38
C ILE A 224 -21.19 -17.67 -39.15
N ALA A 225 -21.16 -16.72 -40.09
CA ALA A 225 -20.41 -15.47 -39.95
C ALA A 225 -20.85 -14.65 -38.73
N CYS A 226 -22.15 -14.62 -38.43
CA CYS A 226 -22.67 -13.95 -37.24
C CYS A 226 -22.16 -14.62 -35.94
N PHE A 227 -22.18 -15.96 -35.87
CA PHE A 227 -21.63 -16.68 -34.72
C PHE A 227 -20.12 -16.52 -34.59
N THR A 228 -19.38 -16.52 -35.70
CA THR A 228 -17.94 -16.22 -35.70
C THR A 228 -17.67 -14.83 -35.13
N LEU A 229 -18.39 -13.81 -35.61
CA LEU A 229 -18.23 -12.44 -35.11
C LEU A 229 -18.56 -12.35 -33.61
N ALA A 230 -19.66 -12.95 -33.18
CA ALA A 230 -20.03 -12.98 -31.76
C ALA A 230 -18.97 -13.69 -30.91
N GLY A 231 -18.43 -14.82 -31.38
CA GLY A 231 -17.36 -15.55 -30.71
C GLY A 231 -16.04 -14.74 -30.64
N CYS A 232 -15.67 -14.05 -31.71
CA CYS A 232 -14.51 -13.16 -31.72
C CYS A 232 -14.70 -11.99 -30.76
N LEU A 233 -15.88 -11.34 -30.76
CA LEU A 233 -16.19 -10.25 -29.84
C LEU A 233 -16.18 -10.73 -28.39
N PHE A 234 -16.73 -11.90 -28.10
CA PHE A 234 -16.66 -12.53 -26.79
C PHE A 234 -15.20 -12.74 -26.34
N PHE A 235 -14.38 -13.38 -27.18
CA PHE A 235 -12.98 -13.63 -26.89
C PHE A 235 -12.20 -12.33 -26.65
N ILE A 236 -12.31 -11.37 -27.57
CA ILE A 236 -11.61 -10.08 -27.49
C ILE A 236 -12.03 -9.33 -26.22
N SER A 237 -13.33 -9.33 -25.89
CA SER A 237 -13.84 -8.64 -24.72
C SER A 237 -13.17 -9.12 -23.44
N TRP A 238 -13.18 -10.43 -23.17
CA TRP A 238 -12.62 -10.91 -21.91
C TRP A 238 -11.08 -10.94 -21.95
N TYR A 239 -10.48 -11.24 -23.10
CA TYR A 239 -9.02 -11.27 -23.24
C TYR A 239 -8.41 -9.87 -23.12
N SER A 240 -9.12 -8.81 -23.53
CA SER A 240 -8.66 -7.43 -23.33
C SER A 240 -8.50 -7.06 -21.85
N SER A 241 -9.37 -7.61 -20.99
CA SER A 241 -9.33 -7.38 -19.54
C SER A 241 -8.26 -8.23 -18.84
N TYR A 242 -8.17 -9.52 -19.18
CA TYR A 242 -7.34 -10.49 -18.45
C TYR A 242 -5.99 -10.81 -19.11
N GLY A 243 -5.90 -10.73 -20.44
CA GLY A 243 -4.68 -11.03 -21.20
C GLY A 243 -3.57 -9.99 -21.02
N PHE A 244 -3.90 -8.79 -20.52
CA PHE A 244 -2.97 -7.67 -20.36
C PHE A 244 -2.78 -7.26 -18.89
N VAL A 245 -3.13 -8.13 -17.93
CA VAL A 245 -3.02 -7.86 -16.48
C VAL A 245 -1.64 -7.32 -16.09
N GLN A 246 -0.56 -7.92 -16.62
CA GLN A 246 0.80 -7.47 -16.32
C GLN A 246 0.99 -5.99 -16.70
N ARG A 247 0.49 -5.57 -17.86
CA ARG A 247 0.60 -4.19 -18.33
C ARG A 247 -0.25 -3.24 -17.49
N TRP A 248 -1.45 -3.65 -17.08
CA TRP A 248 -2.38 -2.78 -16.36
C TRP A 248 -2.06 -2.65 -14.86
N ASN A 249 -1.65 -3.75 -14.22
CA ASN A 249 -1.50 -3.79 -12.76
C ASN A 249 -0.05 -3.68 -12.28
N CYS A 250 0.93 -4.09 -13.09
CA CYS A 250 2.34 -4.09 -12.70
C CYS A 250 3.00 -2.80 -13.20
N ILE A 251 2.84 -1.70 -12.46
CA ILE A 251 3.40 -0.40 -12.80
C ILE A 251 4.20 0.19 -11.64
N LEU A 252 5.17 1.04 -11.99
CA LEU A 252 5.79 1.97 -11.04
C LEU A 252 5.35 3.38 -11.33
N MET A 253 5.09 4.14 -10.28
CA MET A 253 4.73 5.54 -10.32
C MET A 253 5.72 6.37 -9.54
N ARG A 254 5.92 7.60 -10.01
CA ARG A 254 6.50 8.70 -9.24
C ARG A 254 5.46 9.79 -9.16
N ASN A 255 4.97 10.06 -7.95
CA ASN A 255 3.80 10.91 -7.75
C ASN A 255 2.66 10.42 -8.67
N HIS A 256 2.06 11.29 -9.49
CA HIS A 256 0.96 10.92 -10.38
C HIS A 256 1.41 10.28 -11.71
N ASP A 257 2.71 10.30 -12.02
CA ASP A 257 3.22 9.85 -13.31
C ASP A 257 3.66 8.38 -13.28
N ILE A 258 3.26 7.62 -14.29
CA ILE A 258 3.75 6.25 -14.51
C ILE A 258 5.18 6.32 -15.05
N THR A 259 6.15 5.80 -14.30
CA THR A 259 7.56 5.76 -14.70
C THR A 259 7.94 4.47 -15.42
N GLU A 260 7.22 3.38 -15.14
CA GLU A 260 7.51 2.07 -15.74
C GLU A 260 6.24 1.23 -15.91
N GLN A 261 6.01 0.71 -17.12
CA GLN A 261 4.87 -0.13 -17.48
C GLN A 261 5.23 -1.06 -18.65
N PRO A 262 5.29 -2.39 -18.45
CA PRO A 262 5.22 -3.07 -17.15
C PRO A 262 6.49 -2.87 -16.32
N MET A 263 6.33 -2.93 -15.00
CA MET A 263 7.41 -2.90 -14.01
C MET A 263 8.37 -4.09 -14.18
N ARG A 264 9.68 -3.84 -14.19
CA ARG A 264 10.73 -4.87 -14.18
C ARG A 264 11.20 -5.18 -12.76
N LEU A 265 10.89 -6.38 -12.29
CA LEU A 265 11.12 -6.77 -10.90
C LEU A 265 12.60 -6.74 -10.51
N GLU A 266 13.53 -7.10 -11.40
CA GLU A 266 14.96 -7.20 -11.08
C GLU A 266 15.58 -5.87 -10.64
N ARG A 267 15.02 -4.76 -11.13
CA ARG A 267 15.53 -3.40 -10.83
C ARG A 267 14.73 -2.70 -9.73
N THR A 268 13.49 -3.13 -9.52
CA THR A 268 12.51 -2.44 -8.66
C THR A 268 13.03 -2.21 -7.24
N ALA A 269 13.57 -3.25 -6.59
CA ALA A 269 14.10 -3.14 -5.23
C ALA A 269 15.29 -2.16 -5.12
N SER A 270 16.21 -2.20 -6.10
CA SER A 270 17.36 -1.27 -6.14
C SER A 270 16.91 0.17 -6.35
N LEU A 271 15.93 0.40 -7.22
CA LEU A 271 15.37 1.73 -7.46
C LEU A 271 14.65 2.27 -6.22
N MET A 272 13.84 1.47 -5.55
CA MET A 272 13.18 1.85 -4.30
C MET A 272 14.20 2.20 -3.22
N LEU A 273 15.28 1.43 -3.07
CA LEU A 273 16.35 1.75 -2.12
C LEU A 273 17.01 3.09 -2.45
N LYS A 274 17.33 3.35 -3.72
CA LYS A 274 17.94 4.62 -4.16
C LYS A 274 17.01 5.81 -3.89
N GLU A 275 15.71 5.65 -4.14
CA GLU A 275 14.69 6.68 -3.91
C GLU A 275 14.51 6.95 -2.41
N ALA A 276 14.46 5.92 -1.57
CA ALA A 276 14.40 6.06 -0.12
C ALA A 276 15.63 6.81 0.44
N VAL A 277 16.84 6.42 0.01
CA VAL A 277 18.08 7.10 0.42
C VAL A 277 18.14 8.53 -0.12
N SER A 278 17.66 8.78 -1.34
CA SER A 278 17.58 10.14 -1.89
C SER A 278 16.62 11.01 -1.09
N PHE A 279 15.45 10.48 -0.72
CA PHE A 279 14.45 11.20 0.07
C PHE A 279 14.98 11.60 1.45
N ILE A 280 15.66 10.68 2.15
CA ILE A 280 16.25 10.96 3.48
C ILE A 280 17.35 12.03 3.43
N LYS A 281 18.02 12.21 2.29
CA LYS A 281 19.13 13.17 2.13
C LYS A 281 18.71 14.58 1.75
N ARG A 282 17.46 14.78 1.30
CA ARG A 282 16.93 16.10 0.90
C ARG A 282 16.55 16.90 2.14
#